data_AF-A0A820SC07-F1
#
_entry.id   AF-A0A820SC07-F1
#
_cell.length_a   1.000
_cell.length_b   1.000
_cell.length_c   1.000
_cell.angle_alpha   90.00
_cell.angle_beta   90.00
_cell.angle_gamma   90.00
#
_symmetry.space_group_name_H-M   'P 1'
#
loop_
_entity.id
_entity.type
_entity.pdbx_description
1 polymer ?
#
loop_
_entity_poly.entity_id
_entity_poly.type
_entity_poly.pdbx_seq_one_letter_code
_entity_poly.pdbx_strand_id
1 'polypeptide(L)'
;QNGKALPIGNDSFWLDLFTQTRDWGLILYEQDWLDRQTDNRLEYGVMGSILTIPANYNHSMIVFYSSEGINEGIRKWGKTMQKAFNRTNKNRLNDLTINYLGYYTDNGAYYYYNTEQGMNYEETMINVHNQIPLPFHYIQL
;
A
#
# COMPACT_ATOMS: atom_id res chain seq x y z
N GLN A 1 -20.63 23.10 3.28
CA GLN A 1 -20.16 22.28 2.15
C GLN A 1 -18.88 22.90 1.63
N ASN A 2 -17.80 22.22 1.28
CA ASN A 2 -17.26 20.88 1.52
C ASN A 2 -15.82 21.07 1.04
N GLY A 3 -14.82 20.88 1.88
CA GLY A 3 -13.46 21.15 1.42
C GLY A 3 -12.43 21.14 2.53
N LYS A 4 -12.41 20.10 3.36
CA LYS A 4 -11.25 19.79 4.19
C LYS A 4 -11.09 18.27 4.26
N ALA A 5 -10.08 17.81 3.51
CA ALA A 5 -9.39 16.53 3.55
C ALA A 5 -9.26 15.97 2.13
N LEU A 6 -8.32 16.53 1.38
CA LEU A 6 -7.31 15.83 0.56
C LEU A 6 -6.63 16.88 -0.33
N PRO A 7 -5.30 16.85 -0.49
CA PRO A 7 -4.59 17.80 -1.33
C PRO A 7 -5.01 17.64 -2.79
N ILE A 8 -5.15 18.75 -3.52
CA ILE A 8 -5.31 18.75 -4.98
C ILE A 8 -3.95 18.35 -5.57
N GLY A 9 -3.71 17.05 -5.73
CA GLY A 9 -2.48 16.49 -6.26
C GLY A 9 -2.67 15.00 -6.59
N ASN A 10 -1.80 14.44 -7.43
CA ASN A 10 -1.89 13.05 -7.88
C ASN A 10 -2.04 12.08 -6.69
N ASP A 11 -3.22 11.47 -6.57
CA ASP A 11 -3.59 10.52 -5.52
C ASP A 11 -2.77 9.22 -5.54
N SER A 12 -1.83 9.07 -6.48
CA SER A 12 -0.90 7.93 -6.58
C SER A 12 -0.18 7.63 -5.27
N PHE A 13 0.12 8.65 -4.45
CA PHE A 13 0.71 8.41 -3.13
C PHE A 13 -0.22 7.63 -2.19
N TRP A 14 -1.48 8.05 -2.09
CA TRP A 14 -2.47 7.40 -1.23
C TRP A 14 -2.89 6.05 -1.80
N LEU A 15 -2.99 5.95 -3.12
CA LEU A 15 -3.23 4.68 -3.80
C LEU A 15 -2.09 3.69 -3.56
N ASP A 16 -0.82 4.09 -3.69
CA ASP A 16 0.32 3.22 -3.39
C ASP A 16 0.36 2.82 -1.91
N LEU A 17 0.08 3.76 -1.00
CA LEU A 17 0.09 3.50 0.44
C LEU A 17 -1.03 2.54 0.85
N PHE A 18 -2.28 2.76 0.41
CA PHE A 18 -3.41 1.87 0.72
C PHE A 18 -3.35 0.54 -0.04
N THR A 19 -2.68 0.51 -1.18
CA THR A 19 -2.40 -0.73 -1.92
C THR A 19 -1.34 -1.56 -1.19
N GLN A 20 -0.23 -0.96 -0.74
CA GLN A 20 0.87 -1.68 -0.10
C GLN A 20 0.63 -2.01 1.39
N THR A 21 -0.16 -1.21 2.12
CA THR A 21 -0.49 -1.50 3.53
C THR A 21 -1.28 -2.81 3.68
N ARG A 22 -2.01 -3.20 2.63
CA ARG A 22 -2.72 -4.48 2.54
C ARG A 22 -1.74 -5.67 2.46
N ASP A 23 -0.58 -5.51 1.84
CA ASP A 23 0.49 -6.53 1.76
C ASP A 23 1.23 -6.73 3.10
N TRP A 24 1.14 -5.77 4.02
CA TRP A 24 1.86 -5.80 5.29
C TRP A 24 1.02 -6.31 6.46
N GLY A 25 -0.27 -6.61 6.24
CA GLY A 25 -1.20 -6.99 7.31
C GLY A 25 -1.42 -5.87 8.34
N LEU A 26 -1.23 -4.61 7.93
CA LEU A 26 -1.29 -3.45 8.81
C LEU A 26 -2.75 -3.02 9.01
N ILE A 27 -3.30 -3.22 10.22
CA ILE A 27 -4.51 -2.53 10.65
C ILE A 27 -4.07 -1.19 11.22
N LEU A 28 -4.21 -0.13 10.42
CA LEU A 28 -3.90 1.22 10.86
C LEU A 28 -5.10 1.78 11.63
N TYR A 29 -4.95 1.96 12.94
CA TYR A 29 -5.79 2.90 13.66
C TYR A 29 -5.19 4.29 13.45
N GLU A 30 -5.75 5.03 12.50
CA GLU A 30 -5.47 6.46 12.37
C GLU A 30 -6.01 7.16 13.63
N GLN A 31 -5.10 7.66 14.46
CA GLN A 31 -5.43 8.56 15.55
C GLN A 31 -5.12 9.99 15.05
N ASP A 32 -6.06 10.52 14.28
CA ASP A 32 -6.05 11.76 13.46
C ASP A 32 -5.83 13.08 14.25
N TRP A 33 -5.39 13.02 15.51
CA TRP A 33 -5.30 14.22 16.38
C TRP A 33 -3.95 14.43 17.07
N LEU A 34 -2.91 13.68 16.73
CA LEU A 34 -1.62 13.77 17.42
C LEU A 34 -0.89 15.11 17.21
N ASP A 35 -0.96 15.70 16.02
CA ASP A 35 -0.21 16.92 15.67
C ASP A 35 -0.69 18.17 16.43
N ARG A 36 -1.99 18.26 16.74
CA ARG A 36 -2.55 19.47 17.37
C ARG A 36 -2.38 19.56 18.89
N GLN A 37 -1.88 18.51 19.55
CA GLN A 37 -1.94 18.43 21.01
C GLN A 37 -0.59 18.47 21.74
N THR A 38 0.56 18.32 21.06
CA THR A 38 1.79 17.89 21.76
C THR A 38 3.08 18.68 21.48
N ASP A 39 3.07 19.87 20.88
CA ASP A 39 4.28 20.72 20.80
C ASP A 39 5.52 19.99 20.19
N ASN A 40 5.39 19.42 18.98
CA ASN A 40 6.41 18.58 18.33
C ASN A 40 6.81 17.31 19.11
N ARG A 41 5.90 16.71 19.90
CA ARG A 41 6.17 15.46 20.63
C ARG A 41 5.34 14.31 20.09
N LEU A 42 5.97 13.16 19.89
CA LEU A 42 5.28 11.92 19.64
C LEU A 42 4.81 11.32 20.98
N GLU A 43 3.51 11.28 21.19
CA GLU A 43 2.90 10.61 22.35
C GLU A 43 2.23 9.31 21.89
N TYR A 44 2.50 8.22 22.62
CA TYR A 44 1.95 6.89 22.31
C TYR A 44 1.75 6.12 23.61
N GLY A 45 0.72 5.28 23.66
CA GLY A 45 0.39 4.52 24.86
C GLY A 45 -1.10 4.22 24.96
N VAL A 46 -1.55 3.92 26.18
CA VAL A 46 -2.96 3.65 26.46
C VAL A 46 -3.72 4.96 26.62
N MET A 47 -4.97 5.00 26.17
CA MET A 47 -5.86 6.16 26.33
C MET A 47 -5.96 6.56 27.82
N GLY A 48 -5.75 7.84 28.13
CA GLY A 48 -5.74 8.33 29.52
C GLY A 48 -7.04 8.16 30.30
N SER A 49 -8.16 7.88 29.61
CA SER A 49 -9.46 7.60 30.24
C SER A 49 -9.66 6.14 30.65
N ILE A 50 -8.68 5.25 30.39
CA ILE A 50 -8.81 3.85 30.81
C ILE A 50 -8.76 3.76 32.34
N LEU A 51 -9.66 2.97 32.93
CA LEU A 51 -9.75 2.84 34.38
C LEU A 51 -8.82 1.75 34.93
N THR A 52 -8.49 0.74 34.13
CA THR A 52 -7.62 -0.37 34.52
C THR A 52 -6.82 -0.90 33.32
N ILE A 53 -5.57 -1.29 33.57
CA ILE A 53 -4.74 -2.04 32.62
C ILE A 53 -4.74 -3.50 33.06
N PRO A 54 -5.07 -4.47 32.18
CA PRO A 54 -5.05 -5.88 32.54
C PRO A 54 -3.68 -6.36 33.02
N ALA A 55 -3.66 -7.32 33.95
CA ALA A 55 -2.42 -8.00 34.31
C ALA A 55 -1.79 -8.65 33.06
N ASN A 56 -0.47 -8.54 32.94
CA ASN A 56 0.31 -9.03 31.79
C ASN A 56 0.06 -8.28 30.47
N TYR A 57 -0.48 -7.06 30.50
CA TYR A 57 -0.53 -6.20 29.32
C TYR A 57 0.89 -5.90 28.80
N ASN A 58 1.09 -6.04 27.49
CA ASN A 58 2.33 -5.66 26.80
C ASN A 58 1.99 -4.85 25.54
N HIS A 59 2.75 -3.79 25.32
CA HIS A 59 2.64 -2.93 24.15
C HIS A 59 4.04 -2.68 23.58
N SER A 60 4.17 -2.68 22.26
CA SER A 60 5.42 -2.40 21.59
C SER A 60 5.13 -1.57 20.34
N MET A 61 5.94 -0.54 20.13
CA MET A 61 5.85 0.38 19.00
C MET A 61 7.18 0.40 18.26
N ILE A 62 7.12 0.48 16.92
CA ILE A 62 8.28 0.65 16.06
C ILE A 62 8.07 1.93 15.25
N VAL A 63 8.99 2.88 15.40
CA VAL A 63 8.95 4.18 14.71
C VAL A 63 10.12 4.29 13.76
N PHE A 64 9.86 4.73 12.54
CA PHE A 64 10.88 4.99 11.53
C PHE A 64 10.70 6.39 10.94
N TYR A 65 11.82 7.03 10.69
CA TYR A 65 11.91 8.31 10.03
C TYR A 65 13.03 8.25 8.97
N SER A 66 12.87 9.04 7.91
CA SER A 66 13.88 9.19 6.87
C SER A 66 13.95 10.63 6.38
N SER A 67 15.18 11.16 6.30
CA SER A 67 15.49 12.41 5.60
C SER A 67 15.45 12.27 4.08
N GLU A 68 15.54 11.04 3.57
CA GLU A 68 15.59 10.73 2.13
C GLU A 68 14.19 10.53 1.51
N GLY A 69 13.15 10.80 2.30
CA GLY A 69 11.75 10.71 1.89
C GLY A 69 11.04 9.44 2.36
N ILE A 70 9.72 9.45 2.18
CA ILE A 70 8.80 8.44 2.74
C ILE A 70 9.10 7.02 2.26
N ASN A 71 9.51 6.85 1.00
CA ASN A 71 9.83 5.53 0.43
C ASN A 71 10.95 4.83 1.19
N GLU A 72 11.95 5.59 1.63
CA GLU A 72 13.09 5.06 2.36
C GLU A 72 12.67 4.69 3.79
N GLY A 73 11.90 5.56 4.45
CA GLY A 73 11.32 5.29 5.77
C GLY A 73 10.47 4.02 5.78
N ILE A 74 9.57 3.87 4.82
CA ILE A 74 8.73 2.68 4.62
C ILE A 74 9.59 1.43 4.41
N ARG A 75 10.61 1.49 3.54
CA ARG A 75 11.49 0.33 3.25
C ARG A 75 12.26 -0.11 4.50
N LYS A 76 12.80 0.83 5.28
CA LYS A 76 13.50 0.53 6.54
C LYS A 76 12.56 -0.05 7.58
N TRP A 77 11.37 0.54 7.74
CA TRP A 77 10.33 0.02 8.62
C TRP A 77 9.96 -1.42 8.25
N GLY A 78 9.64 -1.68 6.98
CA GLY A 78 9.24 -3.00 6.50
C GLY A 78 10.33 -4.07 6.69
N LYS A 79 11.61 -3.72 6.45
CA LYS A 79 12.74 -4.62 6.75
C LYS A 79 12.87 -4.91 8.24
N THR A 80 12.64 -3.91 9.09
CA THR A 80 12.74 -4.05 10.54
C THR A 80 11.62 -4.92 11.10
N MET A 81 10.39 -4.73 10.61
CA MET A 81 9.26 -5.60 10.92
C MET A 81 9.55 -7.05 10.53
N GLN A 82 10.08 -7.29 9.33
CA GLN A 82 10.45 -8.66 8.91
C GLN A 82 11.46 -9.29 9.86
N LYS A 83 12.49 -8.54 10.28
CA LYS A 83 13.50 -9.04 11.23
C LYS A 83 12.91 -9.28 12.62
N ALA A 84 12.10 -8.36 13.15
CA ALA A 84 11.50 -8.45 14.48
C ALA A 84 10.60 -9.68 14.64
N PHE A 85 9.92 -10.09 13.56
CA PHE A 85 8.98 -11.21 13.56
C PHE A 85 9.50 -12.44 12.80
N ASN A 86 10.80 -12.53 12.54
CA ASN A 86 11.45 -13.63 11.81
C ASN A 86 10.73 -14.00 10.49
N ARG A 87 10.27 -13.00 9.75
CA ARG A 87 9.61 -13.17 8.45
C ARG A 87 10.65 -13.18 7.33
N THR A 88 10.36 -13.95 6.29
CA THR A 88 11.18 -14.05 5.08
C THR A 88 10.35 -13.64 3.85
N ASN A 89 11.02 -13.38 2.74
CA ASN A 89 10.37 -13.07 1.46
C ASN A 89 9.74 -14.29 0.77
N LYS A 90 9.73 -15.49 1.40
CA LYS A 90 9.25 -16.71 0.75
C LYS A 90 7.81 -16.58 0.24
N ASN A 91 6.89 -16.03 1.03
CA ASN A 91 5.51 -15.89 0.59
C ASN A 91 5.40 -14.90 -0.56
N ARG A 92 5.98 -13.70 -0.40
CA ARG A 92 6.01 -12.67 -1.44
C ARG A 92 6.57 -13.19 -2.77
N LEU A 93 7.66 -13.97 -2.74
CA LEU A 93 8.30 -14.51 -3.94
C LEU A 93 7.50 -15.62 -4.63
N ASN A 94 6.59 -16.28 -3.91
CA ASN A 94 5.76 -17.37 -4.45
C ASN A 94 4.31 -16.94 -4.65
N ASP A 95 3.99 -15.67 -4.41
CA ASP A 95 2.64 -15.15 -4.49
C ASP A 95 2.25 -14.87 -5.96
N LEU A 96 1.23 -15.58 -6.45
CA LEU A 96 0.78 -15.47 -7.84
C LEU A 96 0.12 -14.12 -8.13
N THR A 97 -0.36 -13.40 -7.12
CA THR A 97 -1.13 -12.17 -7.29
C THR A 97 -0.26 -10.93 -7.46
N ILE A 98 1.00 -10.96 -6.99
CA ILE A 98 1.91 -9.80 -6.98
C ILE A 98 3.19 -9.99 -7.80
N ASN A 99 3.47 -11.21 -8.29
CA ASN A 99 4.64 -11.47 -9.14
C ASN A 99 4.34 -11.44 -10.63
N TYR A 100 3.06 -11.37 -11.01
CA TYR A 100 2.63 -11.36 -12.40
C TYR A 100 1.69 -10.21 -12.67
N LEU A 101 1.80 -9.65 -13.86
CA LEU A 101 0.82 -8.72 -14.37
C LEU A 101 -0.41 -9.51 -14.82
N GLY A 102 -1.59 -9.02 -14.46
CA GLY A 102 -2.79 -9.48 -15.12
C GLY A 102 -3.73 -8.33 -15.40
N TYR A 103 -4.50 -8.49 -16.46
CA TYR A 103 -5.25 -7.41 -17.06
C TYR A 103 -6.70 -7.82 -17.28
N TYR A 104 -7.62 -6.97 -16.82
CA TYR A 104 -9.05 -7.11 -17.04
C TYR A 104 -9.48 -6.00 -17.99
N THR A 105 -10.13 -6.35 -19.10
CA THR A 105 -10.71 -5.40 -20.07
C THR A 105 -12.10 -4.89 -19.66
N ASP A 106 -12.59 -5.20 -18.46
CA ASP A 106 -13.95 -4.87 -18.03
C ASP A 106 -14.18 -3.35 -17.85
N ASN A 107 -15.43 -2.96 -17.60
CA ASN A 107 -15.86 -1.58 -17.48
C ASN A 107 -15.03 -0.77 -16.48
N GLY A 108 -14.37 0.27 -16.97
CA GLY A 108 -13.43 1.11 -16.21
C GLY A 108 -11.95 0.82 -16.50
N ALA A 109 -11.63 -0.24 -17.23
CA ALA A 109 -10.28 -0.48 -17.74
C ALA A 109 -9.98 0.41 -18.97
N TYR A 110 -8.71 0.77 -19.17
CA TYR A 110 -8.30 1.67 -20.26
C TYR A 110 -8.68 1.14 -21.65
N TYR A 111 -8.48 -0.16 -21.88
CA TYR A 111 -8.82 -0.83 -23.14
C TYR A 111 -10.30 -1.25 -23.24
N TYR A 112 -11.19 -0.84 -22.31
CA TYR A 112 -12.63 -1.13 -22.43
C TYR A 112 -13.24 -0.42 -23.63
N TYR A 113 -13.58 -1.18 -24.67
CA TYR A 113 -14.00 -0.75 -26.01
C TYR A 113 -13.04 0.22 -26.71
N ASN A 114 -11.78 0.23 -26.29
CA ASN A 114 -10.78 1.18 -26.75
C ASN A 114 -9.52 0.44 -27.19
N THR A 115 -9.61 -0.31 -28.29
CA THR A 115 -8.47 -1.04 -28.85
C THR A 115 -7.51 -0.09 -29.58
N GLU A 116 -6.28 -0.55 -29.82
CA GLU A 116 -5.35 0.20 -30.68
C GLU A 116 -5.94 0.39 -32.08
N GLN A 117 -5.56 1.49 -32.74
CA GLN A 117 -6.20 1.87 -34.00
C GLN A 117 -6.04 0.78 -35.07
N GLY A 118 -7.17 0.26 -35.54
CA GLY A 118 -7.21 -0.80 -36.56
C GLY A 118 -6.92 -2.20 -36.02
N MET A 119 -6.85 -2.38 -34.70
CA MET A 119 -6.65 -3.66 -34.03
C MET A 119 -7.91 -4.12 -33.29
N ASN A 120 -8.07 -5.43 -33.12
CA ASN A 120 -9.00 -6.01 -32.15
C ASN A 120 -8.36 -6.12 -30.76
N TYR A 121 -9.11 -6.67 -29.79
CA TYR A 121 -8.64 -6.82 -28.41
C TYR A 121 -7.45 -7.75 -28.30
N GLU A 122 -7.49 -8.89 -28.97
CA GLU A 122 -6.45 -9.90 -28.95
C GLU A 122 -5.14 -9.33 -29.49
N GLU A 123 -5.20 -8.66 -30.63
CA GLU A 123 -4.06 -7.98 -31.27
C GLU A 123 -3.49 -6.89 -30.36
N THR A 124 -4.37 -6.07 -29.76
CA THR A 124 -3.97 -5.01 -28.82
C THR A 124 -3.25 -5.60 -27.61
N MET A 125 -3.82 -6.63 -26.98
CA MET A 125 -3.26 -7.24 -25.78
C MET A 125 -1.97 -8.01 -26.05
N ILE A 126 -1.84 -8.68 -27.20
CA ILE A 126 -0.58 -9.30 -27.64
C ILE A 126 0.50 -8.23 -27.84
N ASN A 127 0.14 -7.08 -28.42
CA ASN A 127 1.07 -5.98 -28.63
C ASN A 127 1.58 -5.41 -27.31
N VAL A 128 0.67 -5.12 -26.37
CA VAL A 128 1.00 -4.68 -25.00
C VAL A 128 1.90 -5.69 -24.29
N HIS A 129 1.58 -6.97 -24.35
CA HIS A 129 2.40 -8.04 -23.78
C HIS A 129 3.83 -8.03 -24.33
N ASN A 130 4.01 -7.85 -25.64
CA ASN A 130 5.33 -7.88 -26.27
C ASN A 130 6.18 -6.63 -25.96
N GLN A 131 5.57 -5.54 -25.52
CA GLN A 131 6.27 -4.29 -25.18
C GLN A 131 6.64 -4.20 -23.70
N ILE A 132 5.95 -4.93 -22.82
CA ILE A 132 6.14 -4.83 -21.37
C ILE A 132 7.06 -5.99 -20.89
N PRO A 133 8.17 -5.70 -20.19
CA PRO A 133 9.12 -6.73 -19.74
C PRO A 133 8.64 -7.51 -18.50
N LEU A 134 7.41 -7.27 -18.04
CA LEU A 134 6.83 -7.94 -16.87
C LEU A 134 6.11 -9.22 -17.29
N PRO A 135 6.19 -10.30 -16.50
CA PRO A 135 5.55 -11.56 -16.85
C PRO A 135 4.03 -11.44 -16.67
N PHE A 136 3.26 -11.77 -17.71
CA PHE A 136 1.81 -11.84 -17.63
C PHE A 136 1.36 -13.24 -17.20
N HIS A 137 0.23 -13.32 -16.47
CA HIS A 137 -0.31 -14.61 -16.05
C HIS A 137 -1.82 -14.77 -16.28
N TYR A 138 -2.59 -13.68 -16.25
CA TYR A 138 -4.02 -13.74 -16.55
C TYR A 138 -4.47 -12.53 -17.37
N ILE A 139 -5.28 -12.80 -18.39
CA ILE A 139 -5.99 -11.79 -19.17
C ILE A 139 -7.46 -12.22 -19.17
N GLN A 140 -8.33 -11.29 -18.82
CA GLN A 140 -9.76 -11.42 -19.06
C GLN A 140 -10.14 -10.40 -20.13
N LEU A 141 -10.68 -10.90 -21.24
CA LEU A 141 -11.20 -10.12 -22.36
C LEU A 141 -12.71 -9.87 -22.22
#